data_AF-A0AAN8F164-F1
#
_entry.id   AF-A0AAN8F164-F1
#
_cell.length_a   1.000
_cell.length_b   1.000
_cell.length_c   1.000
_cell.angle_alpha   90.00
_cell.angle_beta   90.00
_cell.angle_gamma   90.00
#
_symmetry.space_group_name_H-M   'P 1'
#
loop_
_entity.id
_entity.type
_entity.pdbx_description
1 polymer ?
#
loop_
_entity_poly.entity_id
_entity_poly.type
_entity_poly.pdbx_seq_one_letter_code
_entity_poly.pdbx_strand_id
1 'polypeptide(L)'
;AGFCIRRHVAYRRYTYRIAVCRDWDLWESIRESPSRACFSEKDYAWRLPPGFSPEKASDVCKIFEGRHVMGSFFKHTSRDKRKETYFRSTLRNILLCQISRGEPISVSNDIYDYYNVTIVSRSFVREQV
;
A
#
# COMPACT_ATOMS: atom_id res chain seq x y z
N ALA A 1 33.99 -12.08 -6.51
CA ALA A 1 32.93 -11.06 -6.48
C ALA A 1 32.31 -11.03 -5.08
N GLY A 2 32.21 -9.86 -4.45
CA GLY A 2 31.75 -9.72 -3.06
C GLY A 2 30.23 -9.57 -2.92
N PHE A 3 29.73 -9.64 -1.68
CA PHE A 3 28.32 -9.44 -1.35
C PHE A 3 27.84 -8.01 -1.67
N CYS A 4 26.69 -7.89 -2.36
CA CYS A 4 26.03 -6.62 -2.64
C CYS A 4 24.54 -6.70 -2.25
N ILE A 5 24.16 -5.91 -1.25
CA ILE A 5 22.80 -5.87 -0.67
C ILE A 5 21.72 -5.74 -1.76
N ARG A 6 21.93 -4.86 -2.74
CA ARG A 6 20.93 -4.60 -3.78
C ARG A 6 20.79 -5.75 -4.78
N ARG A 7 21.89 -6.43 -5.11
CA ARG A 7 21.93 -7.47 -6.15
C ARG A 7 21.57 -8.86 -5.62
N HIS A 8 21.90 -9.12 -4.36
CA HIS A 8 21.70 -10.44 -3.72
C HIS A 8 20.39 -10.54 -2.92
N VAL A 9 19.57 -9.49 -2.88
CA VAL A 9 18.25 -9.58 -2.24
C VAL A 9 17.33 -10.54 -2.99
N ALA A 10 16.68 -11.45 -2.27
CA ALA A 10 15.72 -12.40 -2.83
C ALA A 10 14.40 -11.71 -3.19
N TYR A 11 13.86 -10.93 -2.24
CA TYR A 11 12.62 -10.18 -2.40
C TYR A 11 12.55 -8.96 -1.48
N ARG A 12 11.56 -8.12 -1.76
CA ARG A 12 11.16 -6.97 -0.96
C ARG A 12 9.70 -7.15 -0.58
N ARG A 13 9.37 -6.81 0.66
CA ARG A 13 8.01 -6.85 1.20
C ARG A 13 7.64 -5.44 1.65
N TYR A 14 6.52 -4.94 1.17
CA TYR A 14 5.93 -3.69 1.62
C TYR A 14 4.56 -3.98 2.24
N THR A 15 4.25 -3.25 3.31
CA THR A 15 2.94 -3.31 3.97
C THR A 15 2.40 -1.89 4.02
N TYR A 16 1.22 -1.69 3.43
CA TYR A 16 0.51 -0.42 3.47
C TYR A 16 -0.67 -0.53 4.43
N ARG A 17 -0.77 0.44 5.35
CA ARG A 17 -1.78 0.44 6.41
C ARG A 17 -2.95 1.31 6.01
N ILE A 18 -4.15 0.80 6.22
CA ILE A 18 -5.40 1.48 5.91
C ILE A 18 -6.24 1.52 7.18
N ALA A 19 -6.79 2.70 7.49
CA ALA A 19 -7.72 2.92 8.59
C ALA A 19 -9.06 3.34 7.98
N VAL A 20 -10.03 2.43 7.97
CA VAL A 20 -11.35 2.65 7.36
C VAL A 20 -12.31 3.09 8.45
N CYS A 21 -12.95 4.25 8.29
CA CYS A 21 -13.95 4.69 9.26
C CYS A 21 -15.19 3.77 9.21
N ARG A 22 -15.75 3.43 10.37
CA ARG A 22 -16.89 2.50 10.46
C ARG A 22 -18.18 3.09 9.89
N ASP A 23 -18.47 4.34 10.23
CA ASP A 23 -19.76 4.99 9.95
C ASP A 23 -19.60 6.38 9.36
N TRP A 24 -20.59 6.81 8.58
CA TRP A 24 -20.58 8.14 7.95
C TRP A 24 -20.73 9.27 8.96
N ASP A 25 -21.51 9.06 10.01
CA ASP A 25 -21.67 10.04 11.10
C ASP A 25 -20.34 10.22 11.86
N LEU A 26 -19.62 9.13 12.10
CA LEU A 26 -18.27 9.17 12.68
C LEU A 26 -17.30 9.90 11.75
N TRP A 27 -17.35 9.62 10.45
CA TRP A 27 -16.50 10.30 9.47
C TRP A 27 -16.70 11.82 9.46
N GLU A 28 -17.94 12.29 9.45
CA GLU A 28 -18.22 13.73 9.47
C GLU A 28 -17.86 14.38 10.82
N SER A 29 -18.17 13.74 11.96
CA SER A 29 -17.78 14.25 13.27
C SER A 29 -16.26 14.37 13.46
N ILE A 30 -15.46 13.45 12.91
CA ILE A 30 -13.99 13.51 12.95
C ILE A 30 -13.45 14.68 12.14
N ARG A 31 -14.14 15.04 11.04
CA ARG A 31 -13.75 16.17 10.20
C ARG A 31 -13.98 17.49 10.92
N GLU A 32 -15.03 17.57 11.73
CA GLU A 32 -15.31 18.75 12.57
C GLU A 32 -14.41 18.80 13.81
N SER A 33 -14.29 17.69 14.54
CA SER A 33 -13.55 17.59 15.81
C SER A 33 -12.75 16.28 15.88
N PRO A 34 -11.50 16.28 15.40
CA PRO A 34 -10.68 15.07 15.36
C PRO A 34 -10.25 14.62 16.76
N SER A 35 -10.42 13.34 17.04
CA SER A 35 -9.99 12.71 18.30
C SER A 35 -8.47 12.47 18.36
N ARG A 36 -7.94 12.17 19.55
CA ARG A 36 -6.52 11.80 19.74
C ARG A 36 -6.08 10.61 18.88
N ALA A 37 -6.97 9.63 18.69
CA ALA A 37 -6.72 8.47 17.83
C ALA A 37 -6.53 8.88 16.35
N CYS A 38 -7.21 9.93 15.89
CA CYS A 38 -7.03 10.44 14.53
C CYS A 38 -5.64 11.05 14.34
N PHE A 39 -5.10 11.71 15.35
CA PHE A 39 -3.75 12.28 15.31
C PHE A 39 -2.67 11.20 15.39
N SER A 40 -2.87 10.15 16.20
CA SER A 40 -1.89 9.07 16.30
C SER A 40 -1.72 8.28 15.01
N GLU A 41 -2.76 8.17 14.19
CA GLU A 41 -2.72 7.39 12.94
C GLU A 41 -2.41 8.22 11.69
N LYS A 42 -2.45 9.56 11.79
CA LYS A 42 -2.40 10.49 10.65
C LYS A 42 -1.26 10.21 9.67
N ASP A 43 -0.06 9.95 10.19
CA ASP A 43 1.15 9.77 9.37
C ASP A 43 1.52 8.30 9.15
N TYR A 44 0.73 7.37 9.69
CA TYR A 44 1.07 5.94 9.70
C TYR A 44 0.05 5.05 8.99
N ALA A 45 -1.17 5.52 8.79
CA ALA A 45 -2.20 4.80 8.06
C ALA A 45 -2.96 5.74 7.12
N TRP A 46 -3.34 5.21 5.96
CA TRP A 46 -4.22 5.94 5.06
C TRP A 46 -5.65 5.86 5.56
N ARG A 47 -6.18 7.03 5.96
CA ARG A 47 -7.56 7.16 6.43
C ARG A 47 -8.52 7.18 5.24
N LEU A 48 -9.50 6.27 5.26
CA LEU A 48 -10.54 6.15 4.25
C LEU A 48 -11.92 6.35 4.87
N PRO A 49 -12.89 6.90 4.11
CA PRO A 49 -14.28 6.92 4.52
C PRO A 49 -14.87 5.50 4.57
N PRO A 50 -16.07 5.34 5.16
CA PRO A 50 -16.80 4.08 5.15
C PRO A 50 -17.10 3.60 3.72
N GLY A 51 -17.19 2.28 3.54
CA GLY A 51 -17.53 1.65 2.26
C GLY A 51 -16.39 0.88 1.59
N PHE A 52 -15.20 0.86 2.19
CA PHE A 52 -14.15 -0.06 1.78
C PHE A 52 -14.54 -1.51 2.12
N SER A 53 -14.62 -2.39 1.11
CA SER A 53 -14.90 -3.82 1.31
C SER A 53 -13.59 -4.61 1.28
N PRO A 54 -13.16 -5.20 2.41
CA PRO A 54 -11.93 -5.99 2.46
C PRO A 54 -12.04 -7.28 1.64
N GLU A 55 -13.24 -7.82 1.43
CA GLU A 55 -13.47 -9.02 0.62
C GLU A 55 -13.13 -8.75 -0.85
N LYS A 56 -13.69 -7.67 -1.41
CA LYS A 56 -13.40 -7.25 -2.78
C LYS A 56 -11.93 -6.91 -2.96
N ALA A 57 -11.32 -6.25 -1.97
CA ALA A 57 -9.90 -5.97 -1.98
C ALA A 57 -9.07 -7.26 -1.99
N SER A 58 -9.45 -8.26 -1.18
CA SER A 58 -8.78 -9.57 -1.16
C SER A 58 -8.86 -10.29 -2.49
N ASP A 59 -10.00 -10.23 -3.18
CA ASP A 59 -10.16 -10.87 -4.49
C ASP A 59 -9.29 -10.20 -5.56
N VAL A 60 -9.24 -8.87 -5.55
CA VAL A 60 -8.37 -8.11 -6.47
C VAL A 60 -6.89 -8.35 -6.18
N CYS A 61 -6.49 -8.49 -4.91
CA CYS A 61 -5.11 -8.78 -4.55
C CYS A 61 -4.60 -10.06 -5.21
N LYS A 62 -5.42 -11.12 -5.26
CA LYS A 62 -5.06 -12.40 -5.93
C LYS A 62 -4.77 -12.24 -7.41
N ILE A 63 -5.43 -11.31 -8.10
CA ILE A 63 -5.22 -11.04 -9.54
C ILE A 63 -3.78 -10.57 -9.80
N PHE A 64 -3.18 -9.86 -8.85
CA PHE A 64 -1.83 -9.32 -9.01
C PHE A 64 -0.72 -10.36 -8.88
N GLU A 65 -1.01 -11.56 -8.36
CA GLU A 65 0.00 -12.61 -8.22
C GLU A 65 0.48 -13.12 -9.59
N GLY A 66 1.77 -13.40 -9.69
CA GLY A 66 2.42 -13.82 -10.94
C GLY A 66 3.01 -12.67 -11.75
N ARG A 67 3.19 -12.91 -13.05
CA ARG A 67 3.99 -12.06 -13.94
C ARG A 67 3.10 -11.09 -14.72
N HIS A 68 3.27 -9.80 -14.47
CA HIS A 68 2.43 -8.74 -15.03
C HIS A 68 3.24 -7.58 -15.60
N VAL A 69 2.66 -6.90 -16.59
CA VAL A 69 3.19 -5.63 -17.13
C VAL A 69 2.69 -4.49 -16.25
N MET A 70 3.52 -4.00 -15.33
CA MET A 70 3.14 -2.96 -14.35
C MET A 70 3.33 -1.53 -14.89
N GLY A 71 3.16 -1.34 -16.20
CA GLY A 71 3.39 -0.04 -16.86
C GLY A 71 2.41 1.05 -16.42
N SER A 72 1.16 0.68 -16.17
CA SER A 72 0.11 1.58 -15.66
C SER A 72 0.40 2.07 -14.23
N PHE A 73 1.07 1.25 -13.43
CA PHE A 73 1.49 1.58 -12.05
C PHE A 73 2.85 2.28 -11.99
N PHE A 74 3.50 2.51 -13.14
CA PHE A 74 4.79 3.18 -13.17
C PHE A 74 4.59 4.69 -13.26
N LYS A 75 4.51 5.36 -12.10
CA LYS A 75 4.45 6.83 -12.09
C LYS A 75 5.82 7.38 -12.46
N HIS A 76 5.92 7.78 -13.73
CA HIS A 76 7.15 8.24 -14.34
C HIS A 76 6.88 9.48 -15.18
N THR A 77 7.22 10.64 -14.64
CA THR A 77 7.05 11.90 -15.37
C THR A 77 7.90 11.91 -16.64
N SER A 78 7.45 12.62 -17.68
CA SER A 78 8.22 12.77 -18.93
C SER A 78 9.59 13.41 -18.69
N ARG A 79 9.73 14.25 -17.65
CA ARG A 79 11.00 14.85 -17.23
C ARG A 79 11.99 13.79 -16.71
N ASP A 80 11.51 12.83 -15.94
CA ASP A 80 12.34 11.73 -15.45
C ASP A 80 12.73 10.78 -16.58
N LYS A 81 11.83 10.55 -17.56
CA LYS A 81 12.13 9.70 -18.74
C LYS A 81 13.35 10.20 -19.51
N ARG A 82 13.49 11.52 -19.65
CA ARG A 82 14.61 12.16 -20.36
C ARG A 82 15.96 12.01 -19.65
N LYS A 83 15.96 11.69 -18.36
CA LYS A 83 17.19 11.47 -17.57
C LYS A 83 17.64 10.01 -17.54
N GLU A 84 16.79 9.08 -17.98
CA GLU A 84 17.15 7.67 -17.98
C GLU A 84 17.98 7.31 -19.21
N THR A 85 19.17 6.75 -18.98
CA THR A 85 20.07 6.27 -20.04
C THR A 85 19.60 4.96 -20.68
N TYR A 86 18.73 4.20 -19.99
CA TYR A 86 18.26 2.88 -20.42
C TYR A 86 16.78 2.69 -20.09
N PHE A 87 16.04 2.03 -20.99
CA PHE A 87 14.64 1.67 -20.75
C PHE A 87 14.55 0.59 -19.66
N ARG A 88 13.81 0.86 -18.59
CA ARG A 88 13.54 -0.13 -17.56
C ARG A 88 12.35 -0.99 -17.95
N SER A 89 12.53 -2.31 -17.94
CA SER A 89 11.40 -3.24 -18.06
C SER A 89 10.36 -2.95 -16.97
N THR A 90 9.09 -2.90 -17.35
CA THR A 90 7.93 -2.75 -16.45
C THR A 90 7.35 -4.10 -16.01
N LEU A 91 7.93 -5.20 -16.49
CA LEU A 91 7.49 -6.55 -16.17
C LEU A 91 7.93 -6.93 -14.76
N ARG A 92 6.99 -7.31 -13.90
CA ARG A 92 7.26 -7.70 -12.51
C ARG A 92 6.58 -9.02 -12.19
N ASN A 93 7.21 -9.79 -11.31
CA ASN A 93 6.64 -11.03 -10.79
C ASN A 93 6.27 -10.80 -9.33
N ILE A 94 4.98 -10.61 -9.06
CA ILE A 94 4.46 -10.46 -7.70
C ILE A 94 4.32 -11.86 -7.11
N LEU A 95 4.99 -12.07 -5.98
CA LEU A 95 5.01 -13.36 -5.29
C LEU A 95 3.83 -13.53 -4.34
N LEU A 96 3.32 -12.41 -3.81
CA LEU A 96 2.18 -12.36 -2.90
C LEU A 96 1.58 -10.96 -2.96
N CYS A 97 0.26 -10.88 -3.01
CA CYS A 97 -0.47 -9.66 -2.71
C CYS A 97 -1.69 -10.06 -1.89
N GLN A 98 -1.83 -9.52 -0.68
CA GLN A 98 -2.93 -9.90 0.20
C GLN A 98 -3.33 -8.77 1.12
N ILE A 99 -4.56 -8.85 1.62
CA ILE A 99 -5.07 -8.00 2.69
C ILE A 99 -5.23 -8.83 3.96
N SER A 100 -4.86 -8.27 5.11
CA SER A 100 -5.11 -8.85 6.42
C SER A 100 -5.72 -7.81 7.35
N ARG A 101 -6.34 -8.25 8.45
CA ARG A 101 -6.69 -7.34 9.54
C ARG A 101 -5.41 -6.70 10.10
N GLY A 102 -5.51 -5.43 10.43
CA GLY A 102 -4.50 -4.65 11.13
C GLY A 102 -4.99 -4.27 12.52
N GLU A 103 -4.19 -3.45 13.21
CA GLU A 103 -4.47 -2.96 14.55
C GLU A 103 -4.10 -1.47 14.64
N PRO A 104 -4.63 -0.71 15.61
CA PRO A 104 -4.14 0.63 15.93
C PRO A 104 -2.66 0.61 16.34
N ILE A 105 -1.92 1.69 16.07
CA ILE A 105 -0.51 1.80 16.50
C ILE A 105 -0.37 2.02 18.00
N SER A 106 -1.20 2.91 18.55
CA SER A 106 -1.00 3.39 19.92
C SER A 106 -2.30 3.54 20.70
N VAL A 107 -3.33 4.12 20.08
CA VAL A 107 -4.59 4.39 20.77
C VAL A 107 -5.67 3.46 20.24
N SER A 108 -6.09 2.50 21.07
CA SER A 108 -7.29 1.71 20.80
C SER A 108 -8.48 2.63 20.64
N ASN A 109 -9.30 2.39 19.62
CA ASN A 109 -10.44 3.22 19.29
C ASN A 109 -11.49 2.40 18.55
N ASP A 110 -12.74 2.85 18.67
CA ASP A 110 -13.88 2.29 17.95
C ASP A 110 -14.23 3.06 16.67
N ILE A 111 -13.28 3.83 16.16
CA ILE A 111 -13.48 4.74 15.03
C ILE A 111 -13.15 4.05 13.71
N TYR A 112 -12.01 3.35 13.70
CA TYR A 112 -11.46 2.76 12.49
C TYR A 112 -11.39 1.25 12.57
N ASP A 113 -11.70 0.60 11.45
CA ASP A 113 -11.27 -0.77 11.18
C ASP A 113 -9.95 -0.72 10.39
N TYR A 114 -8.96 -1.46 10.90
CA TYR A 114 -7.62 -1.43 10.37
C TYR A 114 -7.36 -2.61 9.44
N TYR A 115 -6.71 -2.32 8.32
CA TYR A 115 -6.31 -3.32 7.34
C TYR A 115 -4.87 -3.10 6.88
N ASN A 116 -4.17 -4.19 6.60
CA ASN A 116 -2.82 -4.18 6.09
C ASN A 116 -2.81 -4.83 4.70
N VAL A 117 -2.42 -4.06 3.69
CA VAL A 117 -2.18 -4.57 2.33
C VAL A 117 -0.70 -4.91 2.21
N THR A 118 -0.38 -6.19 2.08
CA THR A 118 0.99 -6.69 1.96
C THR A 118 1.28 -7.12 0.54
N ILE A 119 2.36 -6.62 -0.03
CA ILE A 119 2.84 -7.02 -1.36
C ILE A 119 4.30 -7.47 -1.30
N VAL A 120 4.60 -8.57 -1.99
CA VAL A 120 5.93 -9.18 -2.04
C VAL A 120 6.35 -9.38 -3.49
N SER A 121 7.54 -8.93 -3.83
CA SER A 121 8.13 -9.12 -5.17
C SER A 121 9.65 -9.00 -5.08
N ARG A 122 10.37 -9.57 -6.06
CA ARG A 122 11.82 -9.34 -6.20
C ARG A 122 12.16 -7.86 -6.35
N SER A 123 11.33 -7.15 -7.12
CA SER A 123 11.51 -5.72 -7.42
C SER A 123 10.18 -5.06 -7.75
N PHE A 124 10.17 -3.73 -7.70
CA PHE A 124 9.02 -2.89 -8.04
C PHE A 124 9.47 -1.83 -9.04
N VAL A 125 8.55 -1.33 -9.87
CA VAL A 125 8.78 -0.04 -10.56
C VAL A 125 8.65 1.10 -9.55
N ARG A 126 9.07 2.31 -9.92
CA ARG A 126 8.96 3.48 -9.03
C ARG A 126 7.48 3.78 -8.77
N GLU A 127 7.14 4.03 -7.50
CA GLU A 127 5.77 4.39 -7.08
C GLU A 127 4.71 3.36 -7.50
N GLN A 128 5.10 2.06 -7.57
CA GLN A 128 4.19 0.97 -7.93
C GLN A 128 3.22 0.57 -6.80
N VAL A 129 3.74 0.53 -5.58
CA VAL A 129 3.02 0.15 -4.36
C VAL A 129 2.40 1.41 -3.78
#